data_AF-A0A968KMS4-F1
#
_entry.id   AF-A0A968KMS4-F1
#
_cell.length_a   1.000
_cell.length_b   1.000
_cell.length_c   1.000
_cell.angle_alpha   90.00
_cell.angle_beta   90.00
_cell.angle_gamma   90.00
#
_symmetry.space_group_name_H-M   'P 1'
#
loop_
_entity.id
_entity.type
_entity.pdbx_description
1 polymer ?
#
loop_
_entity_poly.entity_id
_entity_poly.type
_entity_poly.pdbx_seq_one_letter_code
_entity_poly.pdbx_strand_id
1 'polypeptide(L)'
;MLDAAHDVGQMVNSLILAEQPELAELFVKRYVTASKDRDLPRMLPLYRVLHAMREGLLRSEWLVELEAEHPDRVALADDAARYFHLAGRTARDLLKSA
;
A
#
# COMPACT_ATOMS: atom_id res chain seq x y z
N MET A 1 6.10 -11.34 -15.68
CA MET A 1 6.47 -11.92 -14.38
C MET A 1 6.09 -10.90 -13.33
N LEU A 2 4.94 -11.09 -12.68
CA LEU A 2 4.48 -10.22 -11.58
C LEU A 2 5.48 -10.40 -10.42
N ASP A 3 5.98 -9.28 -9.91
CA ASP A 3 6.99 -9.26 -8.86
C ASP A 3 6.32 -9.57 -7.52
N ALA A 4 6.75 -10.63 -6.84
CA ALA A 4 6.12 -11.04 -5.58
C ALA A 4 6.19 -9.94 -4.50
N ALA A 5 7.21 -9.06 -4.57
CA ALA A 5 7.31 -7.90 -3.70
C ALA A 5 6.18 -6.89 -3.92
N HIS A 6 5.66 -6.79 -5.15
CA HIS A 6 4.50 -5.97 -5.46
C HIS A 6 3.24 -6.50 -4.79
N ASP A 7 2.92 -7.79 -4.98
CA ASP A 7 1.71 -8.41 -4.45
C ASP A 7 1.71 -8.45 -2.92
N VAL A 8 2.87 -8.76 -2.31
CA VAL A 8 3.05 -8.71 -0.86
C VAL A 8 2.91 -7.28 -0.36
N GLY A 9 3.50 -6.29 -1.05
CA GLY A 9 3.38 -4.87 -0.71
C GLY A 9 1.94 -4.38 -0.75
N GLN A 10 1.17 -4.78 -1.76
CA GLN A 10 -0.25 -4.52 -1.88
C GLN A 10 -1.02 -5.08 -0.69
N MET A 11 -0.86 -6.38 -0.40
CA MET A 11 -1.59 -7.04 0.70
C MET A 11 -1.28 -6.38 2.05
N VAL A 12 0.00 -6.10 2.32
CA VAL A 12 0.40 -5.42 3.56
C VAL A 12 -0.26 -4.05 3.70
N ASN A 13 -0.27 -3.25 2.63
CA ASN A 13 -0.90 -1.95 2.66
C ASN A 13 -2.42 -2.05 2.87
N SER A 14 -3.10 -2.99 2.21
CA SER A 14 -4.52 -3.23 2.39
C SER A 14 -4.87 -3.63 3.83
N LEU A 15 -4.09 -4.52 4.44
CA LEU A 15 -4.27 -4.92 5.84
C LEU A 15 -4.07 -3.75 6.80
N ILE A 16 -3.08 -2.90 6.55
CA ILE A 16 -2.83 -1.71 7.36
C ILE A 16 -3.99 -0.71 7.26
N LEU A 17 -4.51 -0.49 6.05
CA LEU A 17 -5.67 0.40 5.86
C LEU A 17 -6.95 -0.17 6.45
N ALA A 18 -7.07 -1.51 6.51
CA ALA A 18 -8.14 -2.20 7.21
C ALA A 18 -7.93 -2.26 8.75
N GLU A 19 -6.95 -1.52 9.29
CA GLU A 19 -6.63 -1.45 10.72
C GLU A 19 -6.17 -2.79 11.33
N GLN A 20 -5.52 -3.63 10.51
CA GLN A 20 -4.99 -4.95 10.90
C GLN A 20 -3.45 -5.02 10.76
N PRO A 21 -2.67 -4.16 11.46
CA PRO A 21 -1.22 -4.13 11.32
C PRO A 21 -0.53 -5.42 11.81
N GLU A 22 -1.06 -6.07 12.84
CA GLU A 22 -0.53 -7.34 13.37
C GLU A 22 -0.68 -8.47 12.36
N LEU A 23 -1.81 -8.51 11.64
CA LEU A 23 -2.03 -9.48 10.57
C LEU A 23 -1.09 -9.22 9.38
N ALA A 24 -0.80 -7.95 9.07
CA ALA A 24 0.16 -7.59 8.04
C ALA A 24 1.57 -8.08 8.38
N GLU A 25 2.01 -7.92 9.62
CA GLU A 25 3.29 -8.44 10.09
C GLU A 25 3.35 -9.97 10.03
N LEU A 26 2.30 -10.65 10.53
CA LEU A 26 2.20 -12.10 10.50
C LEU A 26 2.24 -12.63 9.07
N PHE A 27 1.53 -11.98 8.14
CA PHE A 27 1.50 -12.32 6.72
C PHE A 27 2.92 -12.31 6.12
N VAL A 28 3.66 -11.21 6.30
CA VAL A 28 5.04 -11.09 5.77
C VAL A 28 5.94 -12.16 6.37
N LYS A 29 5.86 -12.36 7.69
CA LYS A 29 6.67 -13.38 8.37
C LYS A 29 6.42 -14.78 7.81
N ARG A 30 5.15 -15.16 7.62
CA ARG A 30 4.76 -16.46 7.06
C ARG A 30 5.19 -16.59 5.60
N TYR A 31 5.00 -15.54 4.80
CA TYR A 31 5.42 -15.51 3.40
C TYR A 31 6.93 -15.73 3.26
N VAL A 32 7.75 -14.95 3.98
CA VAL A 32 9.23 -15.06 3.93
C VAL A 32 9.70 -16.44 4.38
N THR A 33 9.08 -16.98 5.43
CA THR A 33 9.41 -18.32 5.93
C THR A 33 9.14 -19.41 4.88
N ALA A 34 7.99 -19.33 4.19
CA ALA A 34 7.59 -20.33 3.20
C ALA A 34 8.34 -20.21 1.88
N SER A 35 8.48 -18.98 1.36
CA SER A 35 9.15 -18.69 0.08
C SER A 35 10.68 -18.78 0.18
N LYS A 36 11.24 -18.63 1.39
CA LYS A 36 12.69 -18.46 1.63
C LYS A 36 13.27 -17.23 0.93
N ASP A 37 12.43 -16.27 0.56
CA ASP A 37 12.84 -15.02 -0.09
C ASP A 37 13.52 -14.10 0.93
N ARG A 38 14.85 -14.02 0.84
CA ARG A 38 15.69 -13.22 1.74
C ARG A 38 15.78 -11.75 1.32
N ASP A 39 15.43 -11.44 0.08
CA ASP A 39 15.55 -10.09 -0.48
C ASP A 39 14.26 -9.30 -0.28
N LEU A 40 13.11 -9.98 -0.22
CA LEU A 40 11.82 -9.37 0.01
C LEU A 40 11.80 -8.40 1.21
N PRO A 41 12.28 -8.74 2.42
CA PRO A 41 12.26 -7.79 3.54
C PRO A 41 12.98 -6.47 3.25
N ARG A 42 14.04 -6.51 2.45
CA ARG A 42 14.81 -5.32 2.06
C ARG A 42 14.06 -4.49 1.03
N MET A 43 13.36 -5.13 0.10
CA MET A 43 12.66 -4.42 -0.97
C MET A 43 11.23 -4.00 -0.63
N LEU A 44 10.56 -4.74 0.26
CA LEU A 44 9.15 -4.58 0.59
C LEU A 44 8.78 -3.13 0.98
N PRO A 45 9.56 -2.38 1.78
CA PRO A 45 9.22 -0.99 2.09
C PRO A 45 9.07 -0.10 0.84
N LEU A 46 9.94 -0.29 -0.16
CA LEU A 46 9.89 0.47 -1.43
C LEU A 46 8.63 0.13 -2.22
N TYR A 47 8.32 -1.16 -2.35
CA TYR A 47 7.11 -1.61 -3.06
C TYR A 47 5.84 -1.16 -2.36
N ARG A 48 5.85 -1.08 -1.01
CA ARG A 48 4.73 -0.51 -0.25
C ARG A 48 4.52 0.97 -0.55
N VAL A 49 5.59 1.78 -0.62
CA VAL A 49 5.47 3.20 -1.00
C VAL A 49 4.95 3.33 -2.43
N LEU A 50 5.55 2.60 -3.37
CA LEU A 50 5.16 2.63 -4.78
C LEU A 50 3.69 2.27 -4.96
N HIS A 51 3.24 1.18 -4.34
CA HIS A 51 1.86 0.73 -4.40
C HIS A 51 0.91 1.78 -3.81
N ALA A 52 1.20 2.28 -2.60
CA ALA A 52 0.34 3.27 -1.96
C ALA A 52 0.21 4.57 -2.80
N MET A 53 1.30 5.02 -3.43
CA MET A 53 1.25 6.15 -4.36
C MET A 53 0.37 5.87 -5.59
N ARG A 54 0.53 4.70 -6.21
CA ARG A 54 -0.26 4.30 -7.38
C ARG A 54 -1.75 4.23 -7.07
N GLU A 55 -2.11 3.62 -5.95
CA GLU A 55 -3.51 3.51 -5.53
C GLU A 55 -4.14 4.88 -5.23
N GLY A 56 -3.40 5.78 -4.57
CA GLY A 56 -3.85 7.16 -4.33
C GLY A 56 -4.06 7.93 -5.62
N LEU A 57 -3.16 7.78 -6.60
CA LEU A 57 -3.30 8.40 -7.92
C LEU A 57 -4.51 7.84 -8.67
N LEU A 58 -4.66 6.52 -8.74
CA LEU A 58 -5.76 5.86 -9.46
C LEU A 58 -7.13 6.34 -8.98
N ARG A 59 -7.32 6.46 -7.66
CA ARG A 59 -8.58 6.99 -7.08
C ARG A 59 -8.79 8.46 -7.38
N SER A 60 -7.70 9.23 -7.46
CA SER A 60 -7.76 10.64 -7.87
C SER A 60 -8.14 10.77 -9.35
N GLU A 61 -7.65 9.88 -10.21
CA GLU A 61 -8.03 9.81 -11.62
C GLU A 61 -9.53 9.48 -11.75
N TRP A 62 -10.02 8.45 -11.06
CA TRP A 62 -11.46 8.13 -11.02
C TRP A 62 -12.32 9.29 -10.50
N LEU A 63 -11.86 10.01 -9.46
CA LEU A 63 -12.58 11.16 -8.93
C LEU A 63 -12.76 12.29 -9.95
N VAL A 64 -11.79 12.48 -10.85
CA VAL A 64 -11.85 13.49 -11.92
C VAL A 64 -12.84 13.07 -13.03
N GLU A 65 -12.98 11.77 -13.27
CA GLU A 65 -13.93 11.24 -14.27
C GLU A 65 -15.39 11.33 -13.81
N LEU A 66 -15.64 11.36 -12.50
CA LEU A 66 -16.99 11.47 -11.96
C LEU A 66 -17.56 12.90 -12.05
N GLU A 67 -18.87 12.99 -12.31
CA GLU A 67 -19.63 14.23 -12.16
C GLU A 67 -19.57 14.75 -10.72
N ALA A 68 -19.78 16.05 -10.51
CA ALA A 68 -19.61 16.71 -9.21
C ALA A 68 -20.57 16.20 -8.11
N GLU A 69 -21.74 15.69 -8.48
CA GLU A 69 -22.78 15.22 -7.57
C GLU A 69 -22.73 13.69 -7.35
N HIS A 70 -21.77 13.00 -7.96
CA HIS A 70 -21.70 11.55 -7.87
C HIS A 70 -21.48 11.09 -6.41
N PRO A 71 -22.27 10.12 -5.90
CA PRO A 71 -22.23 9.74 -4.47
C PRO A 71 -20.87 9.21 -4.01
N ASP A 72 -20.11 8.56 -4.90
CA ASP A 72 -18.83 7.93 -4.56
C ASP A 72 -17.64 8.91 -4.48
N ARG A 73 -17.82 10.19 -4.85
CA ARG A 73 -16.71 11.16 -4.86
C ARG A 73 -16.02 11.29 -3.50
N VAL A 74 -16.82 11.38 -2.44
CA VAL A 74 -16.31 11.55 -1.08
C VAL A 74 -15.50 10.32 -0.68
N ALA A 75 -16.04 9.12 -0.92
CA ALA A 75 -15.36 7.87 -0.62
C ALA A 75 -14.03 7.73 -1.39
N LEU A 76 -14.01 8.07 -2.68
CA LEU A 76 -12.79 8.03 -3.48
C LEU A 76 -11.74 9.04 -3.02
N ALA A 77 -12.16 10.25 -2.66
CA ALA A 77 -11.28 11.28 -2.12
C ALA A 77 -10.67 10.85 -0.79
N ASP A 78 -11.48 10.29 0.11
CA ASP A 78 -11.04 9.79 1.41
C ASP A 78 -10.07 8.61 1.24
N ASP A 79 -10.36 7.67 0.34
CA ASP A 79 -9.46 6.56 0.07
C ASP A 79 -8.14 7.04 -0.55
N ALA A 80 -8.18 7.97 -1.52
CA ALA A 80 -6.97 8.56 -2.08
C ALA A 80 -6.10 9.19 -0.99
N ALA A 81 -6.70 9.98 -0.09
CA ALA A 81 -6.02 10.60 1.03
C ALA A 81 -5.39 9.57 1.98
N ARG A 82 -6.10 8.48 2.30
CA ARG A 82 -5.60 7.38 3.14
C ARG A 82 -4.37 6.71 2.51
N TYR A 83 -4.41 6.45 1.20
CA TYR A 83 -3.27 5.88 0.47
C TYR A 83 -2.06 6.81 0.43
N PHE A 84 -2.25 8.12 0.15
CA PHE A 84 -1.15 9.08 0.18
C PHE A 84 -0.56 9.25 1.58
N HIS A 85 -1.40 9.26 2.62
CA HIS A 85 -0.94 9.30 4.00
C HIS A 85 -0.10 8.07 4.34
N LEU A 86 -0.55 6.87 3.93
CA LEU A 86 0.20 5.63 4.11
C LEU A 86 1.55 5.69 3.38
N ALA A 87 1.56 6.13 2.12
CA ALA A 87 2.79 6.28 1.33
C ALA A 87 3.80 7.20 2.04
N GLY A 88 3.34 8.38 2.49
CA GLY A 88 4.19 9.34 3.20
C GLY A 88 4.73 8.79 4.52
N ARG A 89 3.91 8.06 5.30
CA ARG A 89 4.36 7.41 6.52
C ARG A 89 5.41 6.35 6.23
N THR A 90 5.15 5.44 5.30
CA THR A 90 6.07 4.35 4.95
C THR A 90 7.38 4.88 4.37
N ALA A 91 7.35 5.94 3.57
CA ALA A 91 8.57 6.58 3.06
C ALA A 91 9.43 7.19 4.17
N ARG A 92 8.81 7.87 5.15
CA ARG A 92 9.53 8.40 6.32
C ARG A 92 10.19 7.30 7.15
N ASP A 93 9.51 6.18 7.34
CA ASP A 93 10.04 5.06 8.12
C ASP A 93 11.18 4.34 7.39
N LEU A 94 11.11 4.24 6.06
CA LEU A 94 12.19 3.74 5.23
C LEU A 94 13.46 4.59 5.39
N LEU A 95 13.34 5.92 5.34
CA LEU A 95 14.48 6.83 5.49
C LEU A 95 15.12 6.80 6.88
N LYS A 96 14.38 6.42 7.93
CA LYS A 96 14.94 6.25 9.29
C LYS A 96 15.69 4.93 9.46
N SER A 97 15.43 3.97 8.59
CA SER A 97 15.95 2.60 8.65
C SER A 97 17.08 2.36 7.64
N ALA A 98 17.40 3.36 6.82
CA ALA A 98 18.47 3.38 5.82
C ALA A 98 19.76 3.98 6.41
#